data_AF-A0A7J0DBE7-F1
#
_entry.id   AF-A0A7J0DBE7-F1
#
_cell.length_a   1.000
_cell.length_b   1.000
_cell.length_c   1.000
_cell.angle_alpha   90.00
_cell.angle_beta   90.00
_cell.angle_gamma   90.00
#
_symmetry.space_group_name_H-M   'P 1'
#
loop_
_entity.id
_entity.type
_entity.pdbx_description
1 polymer ?
#
loop_
_entity_poly.entity_id
_entity_poly.type
_entity_poly.pdbx_seq_one_letter_code
_entity_poly.pdbx_strand_id
1 'polypeptide(L)'
;MDGANKAQKKKKCLKRTLKALYHPLNQYVVHLDLEASAEERLELVNFVKNEELFVRIGNVRVVVRSNLVTYRGPTMVSNTLHAAAILLKQGGEWDWFINLSASDYPLVTQDVD
;
A
#
# COMPACT_ATOMS: atom_id res chain seq x y z
N MET A 1 8.04 -7.60 26.07
CA MET A 1 8.91 -6.82 25.16
C MET A 1 8.71 -7.27 23.69
N ASP A 2 7.47 -7.33 23.17
CA ASP A 2 7.19 -8.07 21.91
C ASP A 2 6.43 -7.30 20.81
N GLY A 3 5.87 -6.12 21.10
CA GLY A 3 5.05 -5.37 20.14
C GLY A 3 5.88 -4.59 19.11
N ALA A 4 6.89 -3.85 19.58
CA ALA A 4 7.70 -2.96 18.75
C ALA A 4 8.48 -3.72 17.65
N ASN A 5 8.99 -4.91 17.96
CA ASN A 5 9.78 -5.72 17.04
C ASN A 5 8.93 -6.31 15.88
N LYS A 6 7.66 -6.63 16.14
CA LYS A 6 6.70 -7.09 15.11
C LYS A 6 6.28 -5.95 14.17
N ALA A 7 6.02 -4.76 14.71
CA ALA A 7 5.67 -3.58 13.91
C ALA A 7 6.82 -3.21 12.96
N GLN A 8 8.07 -3.18 13.46
CA GLN A 8 9.27 -2.93 12.65
C GLN A 8 9.44 -3.95 11.51
N LYS A 9 9.16 -5.24 11.79
CA LYS A 9 9.21 -6.33 10.80
C LYS A 9 8.15 -6.16 9.71
N LYS A 10 6.90 -5.83 10.08
CA LYS A 10 5.80 -5.56 9.11
C LYS A 10 6.15 -4.39 8.16
N LYS A 11 6.76 -3.31 8.66
CA LYS A 11 7.22 -2.16 7.84
C LYS A 11 8.23 -2.56 6.78
N LYS A 12 9.26 -3.31 7.18
CA LYS A 12 10.32 -3.76 6.27
C LYS A 12 9.75 -4.66 5.19
N CYS A 13 8.79 -5.52 5.54
CA CYS A 13 8.11 -6.37 4.57
C CYS A 13 7.32 -5.56 3.55
N LEU A 14 6.54 -4.55 3.98
CA LEU A 14 5.74 -3.75 3.05
C LEU A 14 6.59 -3.05 1.98
N LYS A 15 7.65 -2.34 2.38
CA LYS A 15 8.53 -1.62 1.42
C LYS A 15 9.18 -2.60 0.43
N ARG A 16 9.62 -3.76 0.93
CA ARG A 16 10.23 -4.81 0.11
C ARG A 16 9.22 -5.44 -0.85
N THR A 17 8.04 -5.79 -0.37
CA THR A 17 6.96 -6.39 -1.18
C THR A 17 6.49 -5.41 -2.25
N LEU A 18 6.31 -4.12 -1.93
CA LEU A 18 5.94 -3.12 -2.93
C LEU A 18 6.99 -3.00 -4.03
N LYS A 19 8.29 -2.99 -3.69
CA LYS A 19 9.37 -2.97 -4.69
C LYS A 19 9.38 -4.24 -5.54
N ALA A 20 9.16 -5.41 -4.94
CA ALA A 20 9.12 -6.68 -5.66
C ALA A 20 7.91 -6.79 -6.61
N LEU A 21 6.79 -6.14 -6.27
CA LEU A 21 5.57 -6.11 -7.09
C LEU A 21 5.53 -4.93 -8.06
N TYR A 22 6.53 -4.05 -8.07
CA TYR A 22 6.44 -2.81 -8.82
C TYR A 22 6.63 -3.03 -10.31
N HIS A 23 5.74 -2.45 -11.11
CA HIS A 23 5.81 -2.38 -12.55
C HIS A 23 5.20 -1.05 -13.03
N PRO A 24 5.81 -0.37 -14.01
CA PRO A 24 5.40 0.97 -14.43
C PRO A 24 3.98 1.05 -15.02
N LEU A 25 3.43 -0.05 -15.55
CA LEU A 25 2.09 -0.08 -16.13
C LEU A 25 0.96 -0.34 -15.11
N ASN A 26 1.31 -0.70 -13.88
CA ASN A 26 0.32 -1.00 -12.85
C ASN A 26 0.00 0.21 -11.97
N GLN A 27 -1.10 0.13 -11.22
CA GLN A 27 -1.52 1.15 -10.26
C GLN A 27 -1.50 0.60 -8.83
N TYR A 28 -0.97 1.40 -7.90
CA TYR A 28 -0.79 0.98 -6.52
C TYR A 28 -1.44 1.96 -5.54
N VAL A 29 -2.21 1.42 -4.60
CA VAL A 29 -2.68 2.13 -3.41
C VAL A 29 -2.15 1.42 -2.18
N VAL A 30 -1.42 2.14 -1.35
CA VAL A 30 -0.79 1.63 -0.14
C VAL A 30 -1.45 2.25 1.08
N HIS A 31 -1.84 1.43 2.04
CA HIS A 31 -2.36 1.86 3.32
C HIS A 31 -1.66 1.12 4.46
N LEU A 32 -1.62 1.74 5.64
CA LEU A 32 -1.24 1.07 6.88
C LEU A 32 -2.48 0.77 7.71
N ASP A 33 -2.37 -0.24 8.56
CA ASP A 33 -3.39 -0.59 9.55
C ASP A 33 -3.60 0.57 10.55
N LEU A 34 -4.72 0.57 11.27
CA LEU A 34 -5.06 1.51 12.34
C LEU A 34 -4.06 1.50 13.48
N GLU A 35 -3.48 0.34 13.78
CA GLU A 35 -2.43 0.20 14.80
C GLU A 35 -1.14 0.95 14.45
N ALA A 36 -0.98 1.36 13.18
CA ALA A 36 0.20 2.09 12.76
C ALA A 36 0.20 3.53 13.25
N SER A 37 1.32 3.93 13.86
CA SER A 37 1.49 5.25 14.46
C SER A 37 1.51 6.37 13.39
N ALA A 38 1.33 7.62 13.83
CA ALA A 38 1.43 8.77 12.94
C ALA A 38 2.82 8.88 12.30
N GLU A 39 3.87 8.53 13.04
CA GLU A 39 5.25 8.48 12.54
C GLU A 39 5.41 7.44 11.44
N GLU A 40 4.82 6.26 11.61
CA GLU A 40 4.87 5.19 10.60
C GLU A 40 4.17 5.56 9.30
N ARG A 41 3.04 6.27 9.41
CA ARG A 41 2.32 6.82 8.26
C ARG A 41 3.16 7.87 7.55
N LEU A 42 3.79 8.77 8.30
CA LEU A 42 4.67 9.80 7.75
C LEU A 42 5.89 9.19 7.06
N GLU A 43 6.51 8.17 7.66
CA GLU A 43 7.62 7.42 7.05
C GLU A 43 7.22 6.75 5.73
N LEU A 44 6.02 6.17 5.65
CA LEU A 44 5.53 5.56 4.40
C LEU A 44 5.31 6.62 3.32
N VAL A 45 4.70 7.75 3.68
CA VAL A 45 4.52 8.89 2.77
C VAL A 45 5.86 9.40 2.26
N ASN A 46 6.83 9.58 3.16
CA ASN A 46 8.18 10.02 2.81
C ASN A 46 8.89 9.01 1.91
N PHE A 47 8.75 7.70 2.18
CA PHE A 47 9.31 6.67 1.32
C PHE A 47 8.75 6.76 -0.10
N VAL A 48 7.43 6.85 -0.26
CA VAL A 48 6.82 6.93 -1.61
C VAL A 48 7.18 8.22 -2.34
N LYS A 49 7.24 9.34 -1.62
CA LYS A 49 7.61 10.65 -2.19
C LYS A 49 9.08 10.80 -2.57
N ASN A 50 9.96 9.97 -2.02
CA ASN A 50 11.41 10.06 -2.25
C ASN A 50 11.96 8.91 -3.11
N GLU A 51 11.15 7.91 -3.45
CA GLU A 51 11.56 6.85 -4.36
C GLU A 51 11.45 7.33 -5.81
N GLU A 52 12.59 7.49 -6.49
CA GLU A 52 12.69 8.12 -7.81
C GLU A 52 11.74 7.51 -8.85
N LEU A 53 11.63 6.17 -8.87
CA LEU A 53 10.73 5.46 -9.80
C LEU A 53 9.26 5.81 -9.56
N PHE A 54 8.85 5.85 -8.29
CA PHE A 54 7.45 6.13 -7.94
C PHE A 54 7.08 7.57 -8.27
N VAL A 55 8.01 8.51 -8.02
CA VAL A 55 7.84 9.92 -8.37
C VAL A 55 7.78 10.11 -9.89
N ARG A 56 8.69 9.46 -10.62
CA ARG A 56 8.79 9.60 -12.08
C ARG A 56 7.56 9.06 -12.81
N ILE A 57 7.03 7.93 -12.37
CA ILE A 57 5.88 7.29 -13.02
C ILE A 57 4.54 7.78 -12.43
N GLY A 58 4.50 8.15 -11.15
CA GLY A 58 3.30 8.70 -10.51
C GLY A 58 2.19 7.67 -10.25
N ASN A 59 2.51 6.37 -10.25
CA ASN A 59 1.54 5.28 -10.16
C ASN A 59 1.38 4.68 -8.75
N VAL A 60 2.04 5.23 -7.73
CA VAL A 60 1.95 4.78 -6.32
C VAL A 60 1.33 5.85 -5.44
N ARG A 61 0.24 5.52 -4.74
CA ARG A 61 -0.52 6.44 -3.88
C ARG A 61 -0.57 5.92 -2.45
N VAL A 62 -0.41 6.81 -1.47
CA VAL A 62 -0.54 6.49 -0.04
C VAL A 62 -1.83 7.08 0.51
N VAL A 63 -2.62 6.26 1.21
CA VAL A 63 -3.82 6.72 1.92
C VAL A 63 -3.41 7.35 3.25
N VAL A 64 -3.31 8.68 3.27
CA VAL A 64 -2.85 9.45 4.46
C VAL A 64 -4.00 9.89 5.37
N ARG A 65 -5.14 10.27 4.78
CA ARG A 65 -6.30 10.75 5.55
C ARG A 65 -7.21 9.58 5.95
N SER A 66 -7.29 9.38 7.25
CA SER A 66 -8.45 8.80 7.92
C SER A 66 -9.68 9.67 7.66
N ASN A 67 -10.39 9.42 6.56
CA ASN A 67 -11.82 9.68 6.59
C ASN A 67 -12.37 8.77 7.68
N LEU A 68 -12.74 9.36 8.82
CA LEU A 68 -13.89 9.01 9.66
C LEU A 68 -14.62 7.68 9.34
N VAL A 69 -13.93 6.56 9.41
CA VAL A 69 -14.55 5.26 9.59
C VAL A 69 -14.16 4.85 11.00
N THR A 70 -14.90 5.37 11.98
CA THR A 70 -15.00 4.72 13.29
C THR A 70 -15.48 3.29 13.03
N TYR A 71 -14.54 2.37 12.83
CA TYR A 71 -14.83 0.96 12.61
C TYR A 71 -14.46 0.18 13.86
N ARG A 72 -15.39 0.19 14.82
CA ARG A 72 -15.66 -1.01 15.61
C ARG A 72 -16.59 -1.89 14.75
N GLY A 73 -16.05 -2.55 13.72
CA GLY A 73 -16.82 -3.21 12.65
C GLY A 73 -15.96 -3.62 11.45
N PRO A 74 -16.49 -4.18 10.34
CA PRO A 74 -15.77 -5.04 9.35
C PRO A 74 -14.68 -4.32 8.53
N THR A 75 -13.47 -4.24 9.08
CA THR A 75 -12.35 -3.38 8.66
C THR A 75 -11.71 -3.72 7.31
N MET A 76 -11.66 -5.00 6.93
CA MET A 76 -10.94 -5.42 5.71
C MET A 76 -11.69 -5.08 4.42
N VAL A 77 -13.01 -5.26 4.40
CA VAL A 77 -13.83 -4.94 3.22
C VAL A 77 -13.83 -3.44 2.98
N SER A 78 -13.95 -2.64 4.04
CA SER A 78 -13.98 -1.18 3.93
C SER A 78 -12.65 -0.60 3.41
N ASN A 79 -11.51 -1.13 3.87
CA ASN A 79 -10.20 -0.77 3.33
C ASN A 79 -10.08 -1.12 1.84
N THR A 80 -10.54 -2.31 1.46
CA THR A 80 -10.52 -2.78 0.07
C THR A 80 -11.37 -1.87 -0.83
N LEU A 81 -12.60 -1.57 -0.42
CA LEU A 81 -13.50 -0.69 -1.16
C LEU A 81 -12.96 0.74 -1.25
N HIS A 82 -12.31 1.23 -0.20
CA HIS A 82 -11.70 2.55 -0.21
C HIS A 82 -10.54 2.63 -1.21
N ALA A 83 -9.66 1.62 -1.22
CA ALA A 83 -8.58 1.54 -2.19
C ALA A 83 -9.11 1.44 -3.64
N ALA A 84 -10.12 0.61 -3.88
CA ALA A 84 -10.78 0.50 -5.17
C ALA A 84 -11.38 1.85 -5.62
N ALA A 85 -12.05 2.59 -4.72
CA ALA A 85 -12.60 3.90 -5.03
C ALA A 85 -11.53 4.95 -5.40
N ILE A 86 -10.33 4.88 -4.79
CA ILE A 86 -9.20 5.73 -5.17
C ILE A 86 -8.71 5.37 -6.58
N LEU A 87 -8.52 4.08 -6.87
CA LEU A 87 -8.06 3.61 -8.18
C LEU A 87 -9.06 3.92 -9.30
N LEU A 88 -10.36 3.77 -9.04
CA LEU A 88 -11.41 4.15 -10.01
C LEU A 88 -11.41 5.65 -10.33
N LYS A 89 -11.08 6.50 -9.35
CA LYS A 89 -11.11 7.96 -9.53
C LYS A 89 -9.81 8.53 -10.07
N GLN A 90 -8.68 7.91 -9.76
CA GLN A 90 -7.36 8.51 -9.92
C GLN A 90 -6.33 7.58 -10.55
N GLY A 91 -6.63 6.29 -10.72
CA GLY A 91 -5.71 5.28 -11.23
C GLY A 91 -5.64 5.20 -12.76
N GLY A 92 -6.54 5.85 -13.48
CA GLY A 92 -6.63 5.69 -14.94
C GLY A 92 -7.18 4.31 -15.32
N GLU A 93 -6.71 3.77 -16.44
CA GLU A 93 -7.15 2.47 -16.97
C GLU A 93 -6.43 1.31 -16.27
N TRP A 94 -7.20 0.31 -15.86
CA TRP A 94 -6.73 -0.97 -15.30
C TRP A 94 -7.84 -2.00 -15.39
N ASP A 95 -7.49 -3.28 -15.56
CA ASP A 95 -8.48 -4.34 -15.79
C ASP A 95 -8.80 -5.15 -14.54
N TRP A 96 -7.81 -5.33 -13.65
CA TRP A 96 -7.89 -6.22 -12.50
C TRP A 96 -7.55 -5.51 -11.20
N PHE A 97 -8.32 -5.80 -10.15
CA PHE A 97 -8.02 -5.36 -8.79
C PHE A 97 -7.53 -6.55 -7.96
N ILE A 98 -6.34 -6.42 -7.37
CA ILE A 98 -5.72 -7.46 -6.53
C ILE A 98 -5.43 -6.86 -5.15
N ASN A 99 -6.06 -7.39 -4.10
CA ASN A 99 -5.75 -7.03 -2.72
C ASN A 99 -4.59 -7.90 -2.22
N LEU A 100 -3.54 -7.27 -1.70
CA LEU A 100 -2.38 -7.92 -1.10
C LEU A 100 -2.06 -7.31 0.27
N SER A 101 -1.50 -8.13 1.15
CA SER A 101 -0.95 -7.75 2.44
C SER A 101 0.58 -7.70 2.40
N ALA A 102 1.20 -7.13 3.45
CA ALA A 102 2.66 -7.13 3.59
C ALA A 102 3.26 -8.53 3.84
N SER A 103 2.44 -9.55 4.09
CA SER A 103 2.88 -10.94 4.24
C SER A 103 2.93 -11.67 2.90
N ASP A 104 2.30 -11.13 1.86
CA ASP A 104 2.32 -11.70 0.52
C ASP A 104 3.65 -11.40 -0.19
N TYR A 105 4.05 -12.30 -1.08
CA TYR A 105 5.26 -12.15 -1.88
C TYR A 105 5.07 -12.78 -3.25
N PRO A 106 5.44 -12.09 -4.35
CA PRO A 106 5.33 -12.65 -5.68
C PRO A 106 6.26 -13.86 -5.82
N LEU A 107 5.73 -14.96 -6.36
CA LEU A 107 6.52 -16.14 -6.72
C LEU A 107 6.92 -16.14 -8.21
N VAL A 108 6.30 -15.25 -8.98
CA VAL A 108 6.53 -15.06 -10.42
C VAL A 108 6.82 -13.59 -10.70
N THR A 109 7.66 -13.33 -11.69
CA THR A 109 7.91 -11.96 -12.19
C THR A 109 6.68 -11.43 -12.90
N GLN A 110 6.53 -10.10 -12.95
CA GLN A 110 5.43 -9.47 -13.67
C GLN A 110 5.65 -9.50 -15.19
N ASP A 111 6.91 -9.50 -15.59
CA ASP A 111 7.31 -9.71 -16.96
C ASP A 111 7.32 -11.22 -17.22
N VAL A 112 6.33 -11.67 -17.99
CA VAL A 112 6.35 -12.92 -18.73
C VAL A 112 6.73 -12.56 -20.16
N ASP A 113 7.97 -12.10 -20.33
CA ASP A 113 8.67 -12.03 -21.61
C ASP A 113 9.82 -13.05 -21.59
#